data_AF-A0A5P0ZIB3-F1
#
_entry.id   AF-A0A5P0ZIB3-F1
#
_cell.length_a   1.000
_cell.length_b   1.000
_cell.length_c   1.000
_cell.angle_alpha   90.00
_cell.angle_beta   90.00
_cell.angle_gamma   90.00
#
_symmetry.space_group_name_H-M   'P 1'
#
loop_
_entity.id
_entity.type
_entity.pdbx_description
1 polymer ?
#
loop_
_entity_poly.entity_id
_entity_poly.type
_entity_poly.pdbx_seq_one_letter_code
_entity_poly.pdbx_strand_id
1 'polypeptide(L)' 'MKVKLFSVLAEKIGPTIELDLPQVFKSSEVLDQIKEKHPDYADVLNQSLVAVNEEYTNEEDISLDSVDEIAIIPPVSGG' A
#
# COMPACT_ATOMS: atom_id res chain seq x y z
N MET A 1 6.20 6.75 7.26
CA MET A 1 5.88 6.98 5.83
C MET A 1 4.38 7.11 5.65
N LYS A 2 3.89 8.07 4.85
CA LYS A 2 2.47 8.26 4.58
C LYS A 2 2.11 7.57 3.25
N VAL A 3 1.21 6.59 3.31
CA VAL A 3 0.77 5.79 2.16
C VAL A 3 -0.63 6.21 1.73
N LYS A 4 -0.85 6.44 0.43
CA LYS A 4 -2.17 6.77 -0.13
C LYS A 4 -3.02 5.52 -0.32
N LEU A 5 -4.29 5.62 0.05
CA LEU A 5 -5.29 4.58 -0.15
C LEU A 5 -6.31 5.04 -1.20
N PHE A 6 -6.87 4.09 -1.94
CA PHE A 6 -7.85 4.34 -2.99
C PHE A 6 -9.08 3.43 -2.84
N SER A 7 -10.16 3.77 -3.56
CA SER A 7 -11.40 2.97 -3.62
C SER A 7 -11.94 2.67 -2.20
N VAL A 8 -12.47 1.46 -1.99
CA VAL A 8 -13.01 1.00 -0.71
C VAL A 8 -12.04 1.17 0.46
N LEU A 9 -10.72 1.07 0.24
CA LEU A 9 -9.74 1.31 1.31
C LEU A 9 -9.77 2.78 1.76
N ALA A 10 -9.82 3.72 0.80
CA ALA A 10 -9.90 5.15 1.11
C ALA A 10 -11.19 5.53 1.84
N GLU A 11 -12.32 4.93 1.42
CA GLU A 11 -13.63 5.19 2.01
C GLU A 11 -13.75 4.67 3.44
N LYS A 12 -13.08 3.55 3.75
CA LYS A 12 -13.26 2.83 5.00
C LYS A 12 -12.17 3.08 6.03
N ILE A 13 -10.92 3.19 5.59
CA ILE A 13 -9.76 3.42 6.46
C ILE A 13 -9.45 4.93 6.51
N GLY A 14 -9.60 5.61 5.38
CA GLY A 14 -9.24 7.01 5.19
C GLY A 14 -8.33 7.19 3.97
N PRO A 15 -8.14 8.42 3.48
CA PRO A 15 -7.41 8.66 2.23
C PRO A 15 -5.94 8.26 2.30
N THR A 16 -5.37 8.17 3.51
CA THR A 16 -3.96 7.85 3.74
C THR A 16 -3.77 7.12 5.06
N ILE A 17 -2.74 6.29 5.17
CA ILE A 17 -2.33 5.59 6.40
C ILE A 17 -0.84 5.81 6.69
N GLU A 18 -0.47 5.93 7.96
CA GLU A 18 0.93 6.01 8.39
C GLU A 18 1.47 4.61 8.69
N LEU A 19 2.59 4.28 8.02
CA LEU A 19 3.34 3.04 8.21
C LEU A 19 4.75 3.34 8.72
N ASP A 20 5.29 2.42 9.51
CA ASP A 20 6.67 2.46 9.98
C ASP A 20 7.50 1.51 9.12
N LEU A 21 8.03 2.04 8.01
CA LEU A 21 8.80 1.26 7.04
C LEU A 21 10.28 1.34 7.39
N PRO A 22 11.01 0.21 7.35
CA PRO A 22 12.47 0.23 7.50
C PRO A 22 13.15 0.95 6.32
N GLN A 23 14.44 1.24 6.47
CA GLN A 23 15.24 1.94 5.44
C GLN A 23 15.23 1.22 4.09
N VAL A 24 15.17 -0.11 4.11
CA VAL A 24 14.98 -0.96 2.94
C VAL A 24 13.81 -1.89 3.25
N PHE A 25 12.81 -1.90 2.38
CA PHE A 25 11.57 -2.66 2.55
C PHE A 25 11.11 -3.34 1.26
N LYS A 26 10.26 -4.35 1.39
CA LYS A 26 9.58 -5.01 0.28
C LYS A 26 8.24 -4.35 0.00
N SER A 27 7.80 -4.32 -1.26
CA SER A 27 6.44 -3.84 -1.55
C SER A 27 5.36 -4.65 -0.80
N SER A 28 5.58 -5.95 -0.58
CA SER A 28 4.68 -6.80 0.21
C SER A 28 4.55 -6.36 1.67
N GLU A 29 5.62 -5.85 2.28
CA GLU A 29 5.61 -5.41 3.69
C GLU A 29 4.69 -4.21 3.89
N VAL A 30 4.51 -3.37 2.86
CA VAL A 30 3.53 -2.27 2.88
C VAL A 30 2.11 -2.83 3.04
N LEU A 31 1.75 -3.85 2.26
CA LEU A 31 0.43 -4.49 2.36
C LEU A 31 0.27 -5.24 3.69
N ASP A 32 1.32 -5.93 4.15
CA ASP A 32 1.30 -6.69 5.40
C ASP A 32 1.04 -5.79 6.61
N GLN A 33 1.73 -4.64 6.72
CA GLN A 33 1.47 -3.70 7.81
C GLN A 33 0.05 -3.12 7.77
N ILE A 34 -0.52 -2.89 6.59
CA ILE A 34 -1.91 -2.41 6.49
C ILE A 34 -2.87 -3.52 6.93
N LYS A 35 -2.62 -4.78 6.55
CA LYS A 35 -3.42 -5.95 6.99
C LYS A 35 -3.37 -6.15 8.50
N GLU A 36 -2.21 -5.96 9.13
CA GLU A 36 -2.08 -6.04 10.59
C GLU A 36 -2.94 -4.98 11.30
N LYS A 37 -3.01 -3.76 10.75
CA LYS A 37 -3.82 -2.67 11.30
C LYS A 37 -5.32 -2.80 10.97
N HIS A 38 -5.64 -3.40 9.82
CA HIS A 38 -6.99 -3.46 9.25
C HIS A 38 -7.31 -4.86 8.68
N PRO A 39 -7.39 -5.90 9.53
CA PRO A 39 -7.57 -7.29 9.10
C PRO A 39 -8.88 -7.53 8.34
N ASP A 40 -9.93 -6.75 8.61
CA ASP A 40 -11.23 -6.82 7.91
C ASP A 40 -11.11 -6.55 6.39
N TYR A 41 -10.00 -5.94 5.94
CA TYR A 41 -9.75 -5.63 4.53
C TYR A 41 -8.65 -6.51 3.90
N ALA A 42 -8.24 -7.59 4.58
CA ALA A 42 -7.17 -8.46 4.10
C ALA A 42 -7.45 -9.03 2.69
N ASP A 43 -8.69 -9.41 2.39
CA ASP A 43 -9.06 -9.94 1.07
C ASP A 43 -8.91 -8.92 -0.06
N VAL A 44 -9.19 -7.64 0.23
CA VAL A 44 -9.00 -6.54 -0.73
C VAL A 44 -7.51 -6.25 -0.89
N LEU A 45 -6.76 -6.21 0.22
CA LEU A 45 -5.32 -5.94 0.23
C LEU A 45 -4.53 -7.05 -0.48
N ASN A 46 -4.94 -8.31 -0.37
CA ASN A 46 -4.34 -9.44 -1.08
C ASN A 46 -4.50 -9.35 -2.60
N GLN A 47 -5.48 -8.60 -3.09
CA GLN A 47 -5.72 -8.35 -4.52
C GLN A 47 -5.23 -6.97 -4.96
N SER A 48 -4.69 -6.17 -4.05
CA SER A 48 -4.22 -4.82 -4.33
C SER A 48 -2.81 -4.82 -4.88
N LEU A 49 -2.50 -3.82 -5.70
CA LEU A 49 -1.15 -3.52 -6.17
C LEU A 49 -0.55 -2.40 -5.33
N VAL A 50 0.78 -2.41 -5.22
CA VAL A 50 1.56 -1.31 -4.63
C VAL A 50 2.17 -0.51 -5.78
N ALA A 51 1.98 0.81 -5.75
CA ALA A 51 2.68 1.74 -6.62
C ALA A 51 3.66 2.57 -5.79
N VAL A 52 4.89 2.70 -6.27
CA VAL A 52 5.95 3.55 -5.72
C VAL A 52 6.31 4.57 -6.79
N ASN A 53 6.29 5.86 -6.45
CA ASN A 53 6.54 6.95 -7.40
C ASN A 53 5.69 6.81 -8.69
N GLU A 54 4.40 6.53 -8.52
CA GLU A 54 3.42 6.34 -9.61
C GLU A 54 3.65 5.10 -10.50
N GLU A 55 4.61 4.24 -10.18
CA GLU A 55 4.89 2.99 -10.91
C GLU A 55 4.57 1.74 -10.07
N TYR A 56 3.89 0.76 -10.66
CA TYR A 56 3.61 -0.51 -9.98
C TYR A 56 4.90 -1.27 -9.72
N THR A 57 5.04 -1.82 -8.52
CA THR A 57 6.25 -2.54 -8.13
C THR A 57 5.96 -3.80 -7.32
N ASN A 58 6.76 -4.83 -7.59
CA ASN A 58 6.89 -6.05 -6.80
C ASN A 58 8.33 -6.21 -6.27
N GLU A 59 9.08 -5.11 -6.19
CA GLU A 59 10.47 -5.11 -5.73
C GLU A 59 10.60 -5.56 -4.27
N GLU A 60 11.68 -6.29 -4.00
CA GLU A 60 12.02 -6.80 -2.67
C GLU A 60 13.04 -5.91 -1.93
N ASP A 61 13.60 -4.88 -2.57
CA ASP A 61 14.65 -4.03 -1.98
C ASP A 61 14.42 -2.56 -2.35
N ILE A 62 13.33 -1.97 -1.85
CA ILE A 62 13.00 -0.57 -2.07
C ILE A 62 13.70 0.27 -0.99
N SER A 63 14.56 1.20 -1.42
CA SER A 63 15.18 2.17 -0.51
C SER A 63 14.20 3.28 -0.16
N LEU A 64 13.96 3.52 1.13
CA LEU A 64 13.08 4.59 1.60
C LEU A 64 13.54 5.98 1.13
N ASP A 65 14.85 6.19 0.93
CA ASP A 65 15.42 7.45 0.46
C ASP A 65 15.05 7.80 -1.00
N SER A 66 14.64 6.81 -1.80
CA SER A 66 14.22 7.00 -3.19
C SER A 66 12.70 7.06 -3.36
N VAL A 67 11.94 7.06 -2.27
CA VAL A 67 10.48 7.02 -2.31
C VAL A 67 9.89 8.37 -1.95
N ASP A 68 9.31 9.03 -2.94
CA ASP A 68 8.52 10.25 -2.74
C ASP A 68 7.07 9.89 -2.37
N GLU A 69 6.54 8.81 -2.95
CA GLU A 69 5.14 8.43 -2.80
C GLU A 69 4.93 6.91 -2.83
N ILE A 70 4.01 6.44 -1.98
CA ILE A 70 3.47 5.08 -2.02
C ILE A 70 1.95 5.15 -2.11
N ALA A 71 1.36 4.35 -3.00
CA ALA A 71 -0.08 4.18 -3.14
C ALA A 71 -0.49 2.70 -3.17
N ILE A 72 -1.62 2.39 -2.54
CA ILE A 72 -2.27 1.09 -2.64
C ILE A 72 -3.41 1.20 -3.65
N ILE A 73 -3.38 0.33 -4.65
CA ILE A 73 -4.32 0.31 -5.77
C ILE A 73 -5.14 -0.99 -5.69
N PRO A 74 -6.34 -0.96 -5.07
CA PRO A 74 -7.24 -2.11 -5.03
C PRO A 74 -7.71 -2.53 -6.43
N PRO A 75 -8.19 -3.78 -6.59
CA PRO A 75 -8.82 -4.20 -7.84
C PRO A 75 -9.98 -3.24 -8.18
N VAL A 76 -9.96 -2.74 -9.40
CA VAL A 76 -11.04 -1.88 -9.91
C VAL A 76 -12.28 -2.76 -10.13
N SER A 77 -13.41 -2.38 -9.55
CA SER A 77 -14.70 -3.08 -9.74
C SER A 77 -15.34 -2.74 -11.09
N GLY A 78 -14.54 -2.72 -12.16
CA GLY A 78 -14.95 -2.24 -13.48
C GLY A 78 -16.28 -2.84 -13.92
N GLY A 79 -17.27 -1.97 -14.11
CA GLY A 79 -18.44 -2.24 -14.94
C GLY A 79 -18.12 -1.99 -16.41
#